data_AF-A0A7Y1X6Y0-F1
#
_entry.id   AF-A0A7Y1X6Y0-F1
#
_cell.length_a   1.000
_cell.length_b   1.000
_cell.length_c   1.000
_cell.angle_alpha   90.00
_cell.angle_beta   90.00
_cell.angle_gamma   90.00
#
_symmetry.space_group_name_H-M   'P 1'
#
loop_
_entity.id
_entity.type
_entity.pdbx_description
1 polymer ?
#
loop_
_entity_poly.entity_id
_entity_poly.type
_entity_poly.pdbx_seq_one_letter_code
_entity_poly.pdbx_strand_id
1 'polypeptide(L)' 'MAFTTEIIQAGVSIFGLFNMDPALLAFAMIIILFGVLNLLEFKKFW' A
#
# COMPACT_ATOMS: atom_id res chain seq x y z
N MET A 1 -22.47 15.72 -16.86
CA MET A 1 -21.62 14.52 -17.00
C MET A 1 -20.47 14.67 -16.02
N ALA A 2 -20.64 14.20 -14.77
CA ALA A 2 -19.72 14.43 -13.66
C ALA A 2 -19.46 13.15 -12.83
N PHE A 3 -19.71 11.97 -13.41
CA PHE A 3 -19.64 10.70 -12.69
C PHE A 3 -18.25 10.04 -12.76
N THR A 4 -17.36 10.52 -13.63
CA THR A 4 -16.06 9.88 -13.89
C THR A 4 -14.94 10.33 -12.94
N THR A 5 -15.05 11.51 -12.32
CA THR A 5 -14.02 12.06 -11.42
C THR A 5 -14.14 11.56 -9.99
N GLU A 6 -15.34 11.15 -9.54
CA GLU A 6 -15.58 10.71 -8.16
C GLU A 6 -15.00 9.31 -7.88
N ILE A 7 -14.96 8.43 -8.88
CA ILE A 7 -14.42 7.07 -8.75
C ILE A 7 -12.89 7.09 -8.61
N ILE A 8 -12.21 8.02 -9.30
CA ILE A 8 -10.74 8.09 -9.35
C ILE A 8 -10.16 8.67 -8.04
N GLN A 9 -10.96 9.42 -7.28
CA GLN A 9 -10.54 10.07 -6.03
C GLN A 9 -11.03 9.34 -4.77
N ALA A 10 -11.52 8.11 -4.91
CA ALA A 10 -11.88 7.27 -3.77
C ALA A 10 -10.59 6.72 -3.13
N GLY A 11 -10.15 7.36 -2.04
CA GLY A 11 -9.06 6.84 -1.20
C GLY A 11 -9.38 5.44 -0.66
N VAL A 12 -8.35 4.65 -0.36
CA VAL A 12 -8.51 3.35 0.29
C VAL A 12 -8.66 3.57 1.80
N SER A 13 -9.74 3.04 2.37
CA SER A 13 -9.93 3.03 3.82
C SER A 13 -9.06 1.94 4.45
N ILE A 14 -8.10 2.36 5.27
CA ILE A 14 -7.21 1.45 6.00
C ILE A 14 -7.87 1.13 7.34
N PHE A 15 -8.36 -0.11 7.47
CA PHE A 15 -9.02 -0.63 8.67
C PHE A 15 -10.18 0.23 9.21
N GLY A 16 -10.79 1.08 8.36
CA GLY A 16 -11.85 2.00 8.78
C GLY A 16 -11.37 3.20 9.62
N LEU A 17 -10.07 3.35 9.83
CA LEU A 17 -9.48 4.36 10.73
C LEU A 17 -9.04 5.62 9.97
N PHE A 18 -8.58 5.48 8.73
CA PHE A 18 -8.12 6.60 7.90
C PHE A 18 -8.17 6.25 6.41
N ASN A 19 -8.34 7.26 5.56
CA ASN A 19 -8.27 7.12 4.10
C ASN A 19 -6.87 7.47 3.60
N MET A 20 -6.29 6.61 2.77
CA MET A 20 -4.98 6.79 2.17
C MET A 20 -5.08 6.76 0.64
N ASP A 21 -4.19 7.48 -0.04
CA ASP A 21 -4.04 7.38 -1.49
C ASP A 21 -3.75 5.92 -1.91
N PRO A 22 -4.51 5.35 -2.88
CA PRO A 22 -4.34 3.96 -3.28
C PRO A 22 -2.94 3.64 -3.83
N ALA A 23 -2.32 4.58 -4.55
CA ALA A 23 -0.99 4.39 -5.12
C ALA A 23 0.08 4.40 -4.03
N LEU A 24 -0.04 5.30 -3.05
CA LEU A 24 0.83 5.32 -1.88
C LEU A 24 0.73 4.03 -1.07
N LEU A 25 -0.49 3.51 -0.86
CA LEU A 25 -0.69 2.24 -0.17
C LEU A 25 -0.01 1.08 -0.91
N ALA A 26 -0.21 0.97 -2.22
CA ALA A 26 0.40 -0.07 -3.04
C ALA A 26 1.93 -0.01 -2.98
N PHE A 27 2.50 1.19 -3.07
CA PHE A 27 3.94 1.41 -2.95
C PHE A 27 4.49 0.99 -1.58
N ALA A 28 3.82 1.39 -0.49
CA ALA A 28 4.20 1.02 0.87
C ALA A 28 4.17 -0.50 1.08
N MET A 29 3.16 -1.19 0.56
CA MET A 29 3.07 -2.65 0.66
C MET A 29 4.24 -3.35 -0.03
N ILE A 30 4.65 -2.88 -1.22
CA ILE A 30 5.79 -3.46 -1.95
C ILE A 30 7.08 -3.25 -1.17
N ILE A 31 7.32 -2.05 -0.63
CA ILE A 31 8.51 -1.78 0.19
C ILE A 31 8.57 -2.72 1.40
N ILE A 32 7.45 -2.88 2.12
CA ILE A 32 7.39 -3.75 3.29
C ILE A 32 7.67 -5.20 2.89
N LEU A 33 7.05 -5.68 1.81
CA LEU A 33 7.27 -7.05 1.32
C LEU A 33 8.73 -7.29 0.95
N PHE A 34 9.35 -6.41 0.16
CA PHE A 34 10.75 -6.54 -0.22
C PHE A 34 11.68 -6.42 1.00
N GLY A 35 11.45 -5.46 1.89
CA GLY A 35 12.24 -5.27 3.10
C GLY A 35 12.15 -6.48 4.04
N VAL A 36 10.96 -7.03 4.25
CA VAL A 36 10.74 -8.22 5.08
C VAL A 36 11.40 -9.44 4.45
N LEU A 37 11.24 -9.67 3.15
CA LEU A 37 11.89 -10.79 2.46
C LEU A 37 13.41 -10.71 2.59
N ASN A 38 14.00 -9.53 2.39
CA ASN A 38 15.43 -9.33 2.50
C ASN A 38 15.94 -9.53 3.95
N LEU A 39 15.15 -9.12 4.95
CA LEU A 39 15.47 -9.36 6.36
C LEU A 39 15.35 -10.85 6.75
N LEU A 40 14.35 -11.55 6.21
CA LEU A 40 14.18 -13.00 6.40
C LEU A 40 15.33 -13.77 5.72
N GLU A 41 15.79 -13.35 4.55
CA GLU A 41 16.98 -13.90 3.91
C GLU A 41 18.23 -13.65 4.75
N PHE A 42 18.43 -12.43 5.24
CA PHE A 42 19.54 -12.12 6.15
C PHE A 42 19.55 -13.05 7.36
N LYS A 43 18.39 -13.30 7.97
CA LYS A 43 18.26 -14.21 9.12
C LYS A 43 18.41 -15.70 8.76
N LYS A 44 18.20 -16.09 7.50
CA LYS A 44 18.37 -17.50 7.06
C LYS A 44 19.83 -17.82 6.74
N PHE A 45 20.61 -16.81 6.36
CA PHE A 45 22.00 -16.95 5.92
C PHE A 45 23.05 -16.41 6.93
N TRP A 46 22.62 -15.88 8.08
CA TRP A 46 23.46 -15.48 9.21
C TRP A 46 23.07 -16.28 10.45
#